data_AF-A0A0F8FPG0-F1
#
_entry.id   AF-A0A0F8FPG0-F1
#
_cell.length_a   1.000
_cell.length_b   1.000
_cell.length_c   1.000
_cell.angle_alpha   90.00
_cell.angle_beta   90.00
_cell.angle_gamma   90.00
#
_symmetry.space_group_name_H-M   'P 1'
#
loop_
_entity.id
_entity.type
_entity.pdbx_description
1 polymer ?
#
loop_
_entity_poly.entity_id
_entity_poly.type
_entity_poly.pdbx_seq_one_letter_code
_entity_poly.pdbx_strand_id
1 'polypeptide(L)'
;MKRLNDILTLRNTLFATVSVLTLLAALITMGLLTPFFVRLGTGEEILLDAAYFNLRAALPTLALVMLLTLCLLIKSAGKKAGLLVFGLGIAGSALSAAFSLFSSLPVNISFPVLVAAFFAVVYRLLSIKEKSLKGILRKAGPHIIHLGAVLLLVGIIFSTNMNLEDSAVAPVGEMATFKSMGYSVLITDIISGVEGEPYGGHSGSSYVSTIYFDVYRWGQPFDSGQVRYISDFKWQQSYT
;
A
#
# COMPACT_ATOMS: atom_id res chain seq x y z
N MET A 1 -3.70 -38.88 -12.60
CA MET A 1 -3.98 -37.47 -12.27
C MET A 1 -5.48 -37.29 -12.05
N LYS A 2 -5.93 -36.97 -10.83
CA LYS A 2 -7.33 -36.52 -10.63
C LYS A 2 -7.61 -35.42 -11.64
N ARG A 3 -8.71 -35.48 -12.41
CA ARG A 3 -8.99 -34.46 -13.43
C ARG A 3 -9.02 -33.11 -12.70
N LEU A 4 -8.31 -32.10 -13.21
CA LEU A 4 -8.32 -30.71 -12.69
C LEU A 4 -9.75 -30.21 -12.39
N ASN A 5 -10.74 -30.74 -13.13
CA ASN A 5 -12.16 -30.51 -12.94
C ASN A 5 -12.72 -30.91 -11.56
N ASP A 6 -12.14 -31.93 -10.91
CA ASP A 6 -12.57 -32.44 -9.60
C ASP A 6 -12.01 -31.59 -8.46
N ILE A 7 -10.86 -30.92 -8.69
CA ILE A 7 -10.19 -30.05 -7.71
C ILE A 7 -10.70 -28.61 -7.83
N LEU A 8 -10.82 -28.08 -9.05
CA LEU A 8 -11.36 -26.75 -9.35
C LEU A 8 -12.89 -26.76 -9.33
N THR A 9 -13.45 -26.79 -8.12
CA THR A 9 -14.87 -26.59 -7.86
C THR A 9 -15.10 -25.29 -7.11
N LEU A 10 -16.28 -24.67 -7.28
CA LEU A 10 -16.64 -23.44 -6.57
C LEU A 10 -16.49 -23.59 -5.04
N ARG A 11 -16.86 -24.77 -4.51
CA ARG A 11 -16.75 -25.07 -3.08
C ARG A 11 -15.29 -25.07 -2.61
N ASN A 12 -14.40 -25.72 -3.36
CA ASN A 12 -12.99 -25.78 -3.01
C ASN A 12 -12.30 -24.43 -3.16
N THR A 13 -12.64 -23.66 -4.20
CA THR A 13 -12.06 -22.33 -4.40
C THR A 13 -12.54 -21.35 -3.32
N LEU A 14 -13.82 -21.40 -2.93
CA LEU A 14 -14.33 -20.60 -1.80
C LEU A 14 -13.65 -20.98 -0.48
N PHE A 15 -13.49 -22.28 -0.22
CA PHE A 15 -12.80 -22.75 0.98
C PHE A 15 -11.34 -22.29 1.01
N ALA A 16 -10.65 -22.35 -0.12
CA ALA A 16 -9.29 -21.83 -0.26
C ALA A 16 -9.24 -20.31 -0.02
N THR A 17 -10.16 -19.54 -0.62
CA THR A 17 -10.26 -18.08 -0.41
C THR A 17 -10.42 -17.74 1.07
N VAL A 18 -11.36 -18.40 1.76
CA VAL A 18 -11.60 -18.16 3.18
C VAL A 18 -10.38 -18.55 4.01
N SER A 19 -9.74 -19.68 3.71
CA SER A 19 -8.53 -20.12 4.42
C SER A 19 -7.37 -19.12 4.28
N VAL A 20 -7.15 -18.60 3.07
CA VAL A 20 -6.12 -17.57 2.82
C VAL A 20 -6.49 -16.24 3.51
N LEU A 21 -7.77 -15.86 3.51
CA LEU A 21 -8.24 -14.68 4.24
C LEU A 21 -8.02 -14.82 5.75
N THR A 22 -8.31 -16.00 6.33
CA THR A 22 -8.06 -16.28 7.74
C THR A 22 -6.58 -16.26 8.08
N LEU A 23 -5.72 -16.82 7.21
CA LEU A 23 -4.28 -16.75 7.37
C LEU A 23 -3.78 -15.30 7.33
N LEU A 24 -4.25 -14.50 6.37
CA LEU A 24 -3.91 -13.09 6.27
C LEU A 24 -4.36 -12.32 7.51
N ALA A 25 -5.60 -12.54 7.96
CA ALA A 25 -6.12 -11.94 9.18
C ALA A 25 -5.26 -12.30 10.40
N ALA A 26 -4.89 -13.57 10.57
CA ALA A 26 -4.04 -14.02 11.66
C ALA A 26 -2.64 -13.36 11.63
N LEU A 27 -2.02 -13.23 10.45
CA LEU A 27 -0.72 -12.57 10.29
C LEU A 27 -0.79 -11.08 10.65
N ILE A 28 -1.82 -10.37 10.18
CA ILE A 28 -2.01 -8.95 10.48
C ILE A 28 -2.32 -8.75 11.97
N THR A 29 -3.24 -9.55 12.54
CA THR A 29 -3.57 -9.50 13.97
C THR A 29 -2.34 -9.78 14.83
N MET A 30 -1.54 -10.79 14.48
CA MET A 30 -0.29 -11.07 15.19
C MET A 30 0.68 -9.90 15.10
N GLY A 31 0.89 -9.33 13.91
CA GLY A 31 1.75 -8.16 13.72
C GLY A 31 1.29 -6.94 14.55
N LEU A 32 0.00 -6.63 14.55
CA LEU A 32 -0.54 -5.50 15.30
C LEU A 32 -0.50 -5.73 16.83
N LEU A 33 -0.58 -6.98 17.29
CA LEU A 33 -0.50 -7.31 18.72
C LEU A 33 0.95 -7.45 19.23
N THR A 34 1.94 -7.65 18.34
CA THR A 34 3.35 -7.80 18.74
C THR A 34 3.86 -6.60 19.57
N PRO A 35 3.69 -5.33 19.16
CA PRO A 35 4.08 -4.18 19.99
C PRO A 35 3.43 -4.17 21.37
N PHE A 36 2.15 -4.55 21.44
CA PHE A 36 1.41 -4.62 22.70
C PHE A 36 2.01 -5.66 23.66
N PHE A 37 2.30 -6.87 23.16
CA PHE A 37 2.90 -7.92 23.98
C PHE A 37 4.33 -7.61 24.40
N VAL A 38 5.13 -6.99 23.54
CA VAL A 38 6.50 -6.57 23.88
C VAL A 38 6.48 -5.50 24.96
N ARG A 39 5.61 -4.49 24.84
CA ARG A 39 5.42 -3.47 25.87
C ARG A 39 5.01 -4.09 27.20
N LEU A 40 4.09 -5.05 27.20
CA LEU A 40 3.61 -5.70 28.41
C LEU A 40 4.66 -6.60 29.08
N GLY A 41 5.54 -7.24 28.30
CA GLY A 41 6.56 -8.16 28.81
C GLY A 41 7.90 -7.51 29.18
N THR A 42 8.29 -6.45 28.47
CA THR A 42 9.63 -5.84 28.59
C THR A 42 9.60 -4.38 29.04
N GLY A 43 8.44 -3.71 28.93
CA GLY A 43 8.33 -2.26 29.15
C GLY A 43 8.80 -1.40 27.97
N GLU A 44 9.40 -2.00 26.94
CA GLU A 44 9.89 -1.29 25.76
C GLU A 44 8.79 -1.09 24.71
N GLU A 45 8.77 0.08 24.07
CA GLU A 45 7.92 0.34 22.92
C GLU A 45 8.68 0.03 21.64
N ILE A 46 8.16 -0.94 20.88
CA ILE A 46 8.66 -1.25 19.54
C ILE A 46 7.66 -0.78 18.50
N LEU A 47 8.17 -0.31 17.38
CA LEU A 47 7.38 0.00 16.19
C LEU A 47 7.75 -1.00 15.10
N LEU A 48 6.74 -1.65 14.54
CA LEU A 48 6.93 -2.49 13.36
C LEU A 48 6.77 -1.62 12.12
N ASP A 49 7.78 -1.65 11.27
CA ASP A 49 7.78 -0.92 10.02
C ASP A 49 6.87 -1.59 8.97
N ALA A 50 6.62 -0.88 7.87
CA ALA A 50 5.84 -1.42 6.76
C ALA A 50 6.49 -2.67 6.14
N ALA A 51 7.83 -2.79 6.21
CA ALA A 51 8.55 -3.93 5.67
C ALA A 51 8.16 -5.24 6.39
N TYR A 52 7.97 -5.21 7.71
CA TYR A 52 7.50 -6.35 8.49
C TYR A 52 6.20 -6.95 7.93
N PHE A 53 5.22 -6.08 7.65
CA PHE A 53 3.90 -6.48 7.14
C PHE A 53 3.97 -6.88 5.68
N ASN A 54 4.63 -6.07 4.83
CA ASN A 54 4.69 -6.31 3.39
C ASN A 54 5.32 -7.68 3.07
N LEU A 55 6.42 -8.05 3.72
CA LEU A 55 7.08 -9.33 3.49
C LEU A 55 6.20 -10.53 3.86
N ARG A 56 5.40 -10.41 4.93
CA ARG A 56 4.56 -11.51 5.44
C ARG A 56 3.20 -11.59 4.76
N ALA A 57 2.64 -10.45 4.37
CA ALA A 57 1.32 -10.34 3.78
C ALA A 57 1.33 -10.39 2.25
N ALA A 58 2.45 -10.11 1.57
CA ALA A 58 2.49 -10.02 0.11
C ALA A 58 2.02 -11.30 -0.59
N LEU A 59 2.59 -12.46 -0.24
CA LEU A 59 2.23 -13.74 -0.87
C LEU A 59 0.79 -14.17 -0.55
N PRO A 60 0.31 -14.14 0.72
CA PRO A 60 -1.09 -14.41 1.02
C PRO A 60 -2.06 -13.44 0.32
N THR A 61 -1.70 -12.15 0.22
CA THR A 61 -2.52 -11.14 -0.47
C THR A 61 -2.60 -11.44 -1.97
N LEU A 62 -1.48 -11.78 -2.61
CA LEU A 62 -1.46 -12.18 -4.02
C LEU A 62 -2.31 -13.44 -4.24
N ALA A 63 -2.15 -14.45 -3.38
CA ALA A 63 -2.96 -15.67 -3.43
C ALA A 63 -4.45 -15.36 -3.27
N LEU A 64 -4.81 -14.45 -2.37
CA LEU A 64 -6.18 -14.01 -2.14
C LEU A 64 -6.76 -13.32 -3.38
N VAL A 65 -6.02 -12.39 -4.00
CA VAL A 65 -6.40 -11.72 -5.26
C VAL A 65 -6.66 -12.74 -6.36
N MET A 66 -5.75 -13.72 -6.50
CA MET A 66 -5.85 -14.76 -7.53
C MET A 66 -7.07 -15.66 -7.29
N LEU A 67 -7.29 -16.09 -6.04
CA LEU A 67 -8.42 -16.95 -5.67
C LEU A 67 -9.76 -16.24 -5.80
N LEU A 68 -9.86 -14.96 -5.43
CA LEU A 68 -11.07 -14.15 -5.60
C LEU A 68 -11.41 -13.98 -7.08
N THR A 69 -10.41 -13.64 -7.90
CA THR A 69 -10.54 -13.53 -9.35
C THR A 69 -11.02 -14.85 -9.96
N LEU A 70 -10.40 -15.97 -9.57
CA LEU A 70 -10.75 -17.30 -10.07
C LEU A 70 -12.16 -17.73 -9.62
N CYS A 71 -12.54 -17.52 -8.35
CA CYS A 71 -13.88 -17.79 -7.85
C CYS A 71 -14.94 -17.07 -8.67
N LEU A 72 -14.67 -15.81 -8.98
CA LEU A 72 -15.57 -14.96 -9.72
C LEU A 72 -15.70 -15.40 -11.18
N LEU A 73 -14.57 -15.62 -11.85
CA LEU A 73 -14.52 -16.01 -13.26
C LEU A 73 -15.14 -17.39 -13.52
N ILE A 74 -14.92 -18.36 -12.62
CA ILE A 74 -15.56 -19.68 -12.71
C ILE A 74 -17.09 -19.56 -12.62
N LYS A 75 -17.60 -18.68 -11.75
CA LYS A 75 -19.05 -18.48 -11.57
C LYS A 75 -19.67 -17.64 -12.69
N SER A 76 -18.95 -16.66 -13.24
CA SER A 76 -19.49 -15.72 -14.23
C SER A 76 -19.44 -16.25 -15.66
N ALA A 77 -18.29 -16.77 -16.10
CA ALA A 77 -18.03 -17.21 -17.47
C ALA A 77 -18.03 -18.74 -17.64
N GLY A 78 -18.10 -19.47 -16.52
CA GLY A 78 -17.93 -20.93 -16.50
C GLY A 78 -16.47 -21.36 -16.46
N LYS A 79 -16.21 -22.63 -16.14
CA LYS A 79 -14.84 -23.13 -15.87
C LYS A 79 -13.84 -22.86 -17.00
N LYS A 80 -14.20 -23.15 -18.26
CA LYS A 80 -13.28 -23.02 -19.41
C LYS A 80 -12.92 -21.57 -19.72
N ALA A 81 -13.92 -20.71 -19.90
CA ALA A 81 -13.68 -19.29 -20.17
C ALA A 81 -13.07 -18.57 -18.96
N GLY A 82 -13.45 -18.95 -17.74
CA GLY A 82 -12.87 -18.39 -16.52
C GLY A 82 -11.39 -18.73 -16.35
N LEU A 83 -10.98 -19.97 -16.64
CA LEU A 83 -9.56 -20.37 -16.67
C LEU A 83 -8.78 -19.64 -17.77
N LEU A 84 -9.39 -19.41 -18.93
CA LEU A 84 -8.77 -18.66 -20.02
C LEU A 84 -8.52 -17.20 -19.61
N VAL A 85 -9.54 -16.51 -19.10
CA VAL A 85 -9.40 -15.12 -18.65
C VAL A 85 -8.41 -15.00 -17.49
N PHE A 86 -8.41 -15.97 -16.57
CA PHE A 86 -7.42 -16.03 -15.49
C PHE A 86 -6.00 -16.22 -16.02
N GLY A 87 -5.80 -17.12 -16.99
CA GLY A 87 -4.52 -17.33 -17.66
C GLY A 87 -4.05 -16.09 -18.42
N LEU A 88 -4.95 -15.39 -19.11
CA LEU A 88 -4.65 -14.09 -19.74
C LEU A 88 -4.26 -13.03 -18.70
N GLY A 89 -4.92 -13.02 -17.54
CA GLY A 89 -4.54 -12.17 -16.41
C GLY A 89 -3.11 -12.43 -15.96
N ILE A 90 -2.73 -13.70 -15.77
CA ILE A 90 -1.36 -14.10 -15.41
C ILE A 90 -0.35 -13.68 -16.48
N ALA A 91 -0.65 -13.94 -17.75
CA ALA A 91 0.21 -13.56 -18.86
C ALA A 91 0.38 -12.03 -18.92
N GLY A 92 -0.71 -11.29 -18.72
CA GLY A 92 -0.70 -9.84 -18.60
C GLY A 92 0.14 -9.35 -17.44
N SER A 93 0.08 -10.01 -16.28
CA SER A 93 0.94 -9.71 -15.11
C SER A 93 2.42 -9.91 -15.41
N ALA A 94 2.77 -11.01 -16.07
CA ALA A 94 4.15 -11.27 -16.48
C ALA A 94 4.64 -10.21 -17.47
N LEU A 95 3.79 -9.80 -18.41
CA LEU A 95 4.09 -8.76 -19.38
C LEU A 95 4.24 -7.39 -18.71
N SER A 96 3.32 -7.01 -17.82
CA SER A 96 3.37 -5.76 -17.05
C SER A 96 4.62 -5.68 -16.19
N ALA A 97 5.03 -6.80 -15.59
CA ALA A 97 6.27 -6.87 -14.82
C ALA A 97 7.51 -6.75 -15.73
N ALA A 98 7.52 -7.40 -16.89
CA ALA A 98 8.63 -7.34 -17.84
C ALA A 98 8.85 -5.93 -18.42
N PHE A 99 7.77 -5.19 -18.70
CA PHE A 99 7.85 -3.82 -19.23
C PHE A 99 7.84 -2.74 -18.14
N SER A 100 7.70 -3.11 -16.86
CA SER A 100 7.62 -2.16 -15.73
C SER A 100 6.64 -1.01 -15.99
N LEU A 101 5.38 -1.35 -16.34
CA LEU A 101 4.33 -0.36 -16.65
C LEU A 101 4.09 0.64 -15.50
N PHE A 102 4.30 0.19 -14.27
CA PHE A 102 4.26 0.99 -13.05
C PHE A 102 5.62 0.95 -12.34
N SER A 103 5.90 1.94 -11.50
CA SER A 103 7.13 2.01 -10.69
C SER A 103 7.24 0.88 -9.66
N SER A 104 6.13 0.26 -9.29
CA SER A 104 6.09 -0.78 -8.25
C SER A 104 5.74 -2.16 -8.81
N LEU A 105 6.60 -3.13 -8.49
CA LEU A 105 6.43 -4.53 -8.89
C LEU A 105 5.09 -5.14 -8.40
N PRO A 106 4.62 -4.89 -7.16
CA PRO A 106 3.33 -5.39 -6.71
C PRO A 106 2.15 -4.86 -7.54
N VAL A 107 2.21 -3.60 -8.00
CA VAL A 107 1.19 -3.03 -8.90
C VAL A 107 1.27 -3.67 -10.27
N ASN A 108 2.47 -3.79 -10.85
CA ASN A 108 2.68 -4.46 -12.14
C ASN A 108 2.09 -5.88 -12.17
N ILE A 109 2.34 -6.66 -11.12
CA ILE A 109 1.84 -8.04 -11.04
C ILE A 109 0.32 -8.06 -10.82
N SER A 110 -0.21 -7.22 -9.93
CA SER A 110 -1.60 -7.34 -9.50
C SER A 110 -2.58 -6.66 -10.45
N PHE A 111 -2.16 -5.59 -11.14
CA PHE A 111 -3.03 -4.75 -11.94
C PHE A 111 -3.80 -5.52 -13.04
N PRO A 112 -3.16 -6.34 -13.90
CA PRO A 112 -3.89 -7.03 -14.98
C PRO A 112 -4.95 -8.00 -14.46
N VAL A 113 -4.65 -8.71 -13.37
CA VAL A 113 -5.57 -9.65 -12.71
C VAL A 113 -6.75 -8.91 -12.07
N LEU A 114 -6.48 -7.80 -11.37
CA LEU A 114 -7.51 -6.98 -10.74
C LEU A 114 -8.44 -6.33 -11.77
N VAL A 115 -7.90 -5.86 -12.90
CA VAL A 115 -8.70 -5.31 -14.01
C VAL A 115 -9.62 -6.37 -14.58
N ALA A 116 -9.09 -7.58 -14.85
CA ALA A 116 -9.90 -8.70 -15.33
C ALA A 116 -11.01 -9.08 -14.33
N ALA A 117 -10.69 -9.12 -13.03
CA ALA A 117 -11.65 -9.38 -11.98
C ALA A 117 -12.74 -8.30 -11.93
N PHE A 118 -12.36 -7.02 -11.94
CA PHE A 118 -13.27 -5.88 -11.90
C PHE A 118 -14.28 -5.92 -13.05
N PHE A 119 -13.81 -6.02 -14.29
CA PHE A 119 -14.69 -6.08 -15.45
C PHE A 119 -15.61 -7.30 -15.42
N ALA A 120 -15.11 -8.46 -14.96
CA ALA A 120 -15.94 -9.65 -14.82
C ALA A 120 -17.05 -9.47 -13.76
N VAL A 121 -16.78 -8.76 -12.65
CA VAL A 121 -17.79 -8.49 -11.62
C VAL A 121 -18.84 -7.52 -12.15
N VAL A 122 -18.40 -6.42 -12.78
CA VAL A 122 -19.26 -5.38 -13.33
C VAL A 122 -20.16 -5.93 -14.43
N TYR A 123 -19.60 -6.68 -15.38
CA TYR A 123 -20.37 -7.35 -16.42
C TYR A 123 -21.45 -8.27 -15.81
N ARG A 124 -21.12 -8.97 -14.72
CA ARG A 124 -22.07 -9.87 -14.07
C ARG A 124 -23.19 -9.12 -13.36
N LEU A 125 -22.88 -8.00 -12.71
CA LEU A 125 -23.88 -7.12 -12.09
C LEU A 125 -24.84 -6.54 -13.14
N LEU A 126 -24.30 -6.06 -14.27
CA LEU A 126 -25.08 -5.48 -15.37
C LEU A 126 -25.92 -6.52 -16.13
N SER A 127 -25.51 -7.79 -16.15
CA SER A 127 -26.24 -8.87 -16.82
C SER A 127 -27.36 -9.49 -15.98
N ILE A 128 -27.61 -9.01 -14.75
CA ILE A 128 -28.71 -9.49 -13.92
C ILE A 128 -30.04 -9.02 -14.52
N LYS A 129 -30.78 -9.97 -15.10
CA LYS A 129 -32.16 -9.77 -15.57
C LYS A 129 -33.13 -10.28 -14.51
N GLU A 130 -33.41 -9.45 -13.50
CA GLU A 130 -34.43 -9.70 -12.48
C GLU A 130 -35.37 -8.50 -12.36
N LYS A 131 -36.67 -8.77 -12.20
CA LYS A 131 -37.69 -7.73 -12.10
C LYS A 131 -38.10 -7.42 -10.66
N SER A 132 -37.83 -8.33 -9.72
CA SER A 132 -38.18 -8.16 -8.30
C SER A 132 -36.97 -7.70 -7.49
N LEU A 133 -37.18 -6.75 -6.55
CA LEU A 133 -36.13 -6.29 -5.64
C LEU A 133 -35.49 -7.45 -4.86
N LYS A 134 -36.30 -8.39 -4.34
CA LYS A 134 -35.80 -9.59 -3.65
C LYS A 134 -34.93 -10.47 -4.56
N GLY A 135 -35.31 -10.62 -5.84
CA GLY A 135 -34.54 -11.34 -6.84
C GLY A 135 -33.21 -10.68 -7.16
N ILE A 136 -33.22 -9.35 -7.31
CA ILE A 136 -32.03 -8.52 -7.54
C ILE A 136 -31.08 -8.65 -6.34
N LEU A 137 -31.55 -8.40 -5.11
CA LEU A 137 -30.73 -8.49 -3.89
C LEU A 137 -30.10 -9.87 -3.73
N ARG A 138 -30.87 -10.95 -3.94
CA ARG A 138 -30.36 -12.33 -3.81
C ARG A 138 -29.30 -12.67 -4.87
N LYS A 139 -29.45 -12.17 -6.11
CA LYS A 139 -28.51 -12.44 -7.19
C LYS A 139 -27.29 -11.51 -7.16
N ALA A 140 -27.47 -10.24 -6.82
CA ALA A 140 -26.43 -9.22 -6.79
C ALA A 140 -25.56 -9.29 -5.52
N GLY A 141 -26.13 -9.67 -4.37
CA GLY A 141 -25.44 -9.65 -3.07
C GLY A 141 -24.03 -10.27 -3.08
N PRO A 142 -23.85 -11.52 -3.56
CA PRO A 142 -22.52 -12.12 -3.65
C PRO A 142 -21.56 -11.36 -4.57
N HIS A 143 -22.07 -10.76 -5.66
CA HIS A 143 -21.26 -10.00 -6.60
C HIS A 143 -20.89 -8.62 -6.05
N ILE A 144 -21.74 -7.99 -5.24
CA ILE A 144 -21.43 -6.75 -4.52
C ILE A 144 -20.29 -6.97 -3.53
N ILE A 145 -20.29 -8.10 -2.79
CA ILE A 145 -19.19 -8.44 -1.87
C ILE A 145 -17.87 -8.59 -2.63
N HIS A 146 -17.88 -9.27 -3.79
CA HIS A 146 -16.67 -9.40 -4.60
C HIS A 146 -16.23 -8.06 -5.20
N LEU A 147 -17.17 -7.21 -5.62
CA LEU A 147 -16.86 -5.86 -6.11
C LEU A 147 -16.20 -5.04 -5.00
N GLY A 148 -16.75 -5.07 -3.78
CA GLY A 148 -16.17 -4.42 -2.62
C GLY A 148 -14.75 -4.93 -2.31
N ALA A 149 -14.54 -6.24 -2.36
CA ALA A 149 -13.22 -6.84 -2.16
C ALA A 149 -12.22 -6.40 -3.25
N VAL A 150 -12.61 -6.39 -4.52
CA VAL A 150 -11.75 -5.93 -5.63
C VAL A 150 -11.42 -4.45 -5.47
N LEU A 151 -12.40 -3.60 -5.15
CA LEU A 151 -12.18 -2.17 -4.93
C LEU A 151 -11.26 -1.90 -3.74
N LEU A 152 -11.44 -2.63 -2.64
CA LEU A 152 -10.57 -2.56 -1.47
C LEU A 152 -9.13 -2.96 -1.84
N LEU A 153 -8.96 -4.05 -2.59
CA LEU A 153 -7.63 -4.52 -3.03
C LEU A 153 -6.96 -3.52 -3.97
N VAL A 154 -7.71 -2.93 -4.92
CA VAL A 154 -7.21 -1.85 -5.78
C VAL A 154 -6.76 -0.67 -4.93
N GLY A 155 -7.59 -0.22 -3.98
CA GLY A 155 -7.26 0.87 -3.07
C GLY A 155 -5.99 0.60 -2.26
N ILE A 156 -5.87 -0.57 -1.63
CA ILE A 156 -4.68 -0.96 -0.87
C ILE A 156 -3.44 -1.00 -1.76
N ILE A 157 -3.50 -1.72 -2.89
CA ILE A 157 -2.32 -1.93 -3.73
C ILE A 157 -1.82 -0.60 -4.29
N PHE A 158 -2.72 0.26 -4.77
CA PHE A 158 -2.33 1.58 -5.27
C PHE A 158 -1.86 2.50 -4.14
N SER A 159 -2.60 2.59 -3.03
CA SER A 159 -2.25 3.50 -1.92
C SER A 159 -0.92 3.13 -1.27
N THR A 160 -0.62 1.84 -1.10
CA THR A 160 0.60 1.39 -0.43
C THR A 160 1.82 1.42 -1.35
N ASN A 161 1.63 1.24 -2.67
CA ASN A 161 2.75 1.07 -3.60
C ASN A 161 2.93 2.22 -4.60
N MET A 162 2.10 3.26 -4.52
CA MET A 162 2.27 4.49 -5.30
C MET A 162 2.64 5.71 -4.44
N ASN A 163 2.89 5.52 -3.14
CA ASN A 163 3.57 6.53 -2.35
C ASN A 163 4.98 6.70 -2.91
N LEU A 164 5.29 7.92 -3.37
CA LEU A 164 6.63 8.31 -3.75
C LEU A 164 7.27 8.92 -2.50
N GLU A 165 7.94 8.08 -1.73
CA GLU A 165 8.79 8.52 -0.63
C GLU A 165 10.24 8.46 -1.11
N ASP A 166 10.95 9.58 -1.04
CA ASP A 166 12.35 9.69 -1.42
C ASP A 166 13.07 10.54 -0.37
N SER A 167 14.29 10.16 -0.04
CA SER A 167 15.08 10.79 1.00
C SER A 167 16.46 11.11 0.45
N ALA A 168 16.88 12.36 0.59
CA ALA A 168 18.19 12.81 0.18
C ALA A 168 18.83 13.62 1.31
N VAL A 169 20.13 13.44 1.51
CA VAL A 169 20.93 14.32 2.35
C VAL A 169 21.35 15.51 1.50
N ALA A 170 21.00 16.73 1.93
CA ALA A 170 21.26 17.96 1.21
C ALA A 170 22.31 18.82 1.95
N PRO A 171 23.57 18.87 1.47
CA PRO A 171 24.55 19.83 1.97
C PRO A 171 24.13 21.28 1.67
N VAL A 172 24.58 22.23 2.50
CA VAL A 172 24.35 23.66 2.24
C VAL A 172 25.02 24.07 0.94
N GLY A 173 24.28 24.77 0.08
CA GLY A 173 24.75 25.20 -1.23
C GLY A 173 24.70 24.12 -2.32
N GLU A 174 24.31 22.89 -1.99
CA GLU A 174 24.19 21.80 -2.95
C GLU A 174 22.72 21.40 -3.19
N MET A 175 22.39 21.07 -4.44
CA MET A 175 21.05 20.67 -4.83
C MET A 175 20.84 19.17 -4.58
N ALA A 176 19.97 18.84 -3.62
CA ALA A 176 19.50 17.47 -3.41
C ALA A 176 18.33 17.17 -4.36
N THR A 177 18.42 16.05 -5.08
CA THR A 177 17.41 15.68 -6.09
C THR A 177 16.59 14.49 -5.63
N PHE A 178 15.28 14.64 -5.65
CA PHE A 178 14.30 13.58 -5.37
C PHE A 178 13.80 13.04 -6.71
N LYS A 179 14.58 12.14 -7.31
CA LYS A 179 14.42 11.71 -8.70
C LYS A 179 13.04 11.09 -8.97
N SER A 180 12.49 10.38 -7.98
CA SER A 180 11.19 9.73 -8.11
C SER A 180 10.02 10.72 -8.11
N MET A 181 10.20 11.91 -7.53
CA MET A 181 9.15 12.92 -7.38
C MET A 181 9.28 14.09 -8.38
N GLY A 182 10.45 14.23 -9.02
CA GLY A 182 10.74 15.36 -9.90
C GLY A 182 10.96 16.67 -9.17
N TYR A 183 11.25 16.61 -7.87
CA TYR A 183 11.58 17.75 -7.04
C TYR A 183 13.07 17.79 -6.74
N SER A 184 13.58 18.98 -6.50
CA SER A 184 14.93 19.17 -5.98
C SER A 184 14.89 20.27 -4.93
N VAL A 185 15.70 20.16 -3.89
CA VAL A 185 15.78 21.13 -2.82
C VAL A 185 17.22 21.61 -2.71
N LEU A 186 17.40 22.92 -2.66
CA LEU A 186 18.67 23.57 -2.39
C LEU A 186 18.59 24.17 -0.99
N ILE A 187 19.46 23.74 -0.09
CA ILE A 187 19.61 24.38 1.21
C ILE A 187 20.45 25.64 1.02
N THR A 188 19.85 26.81 1.16
CA THR A 188 20.51 28.09 0.90
C THR A 188 21.32 28.57 2.08
N ASP A 189 20.82 28.35 3.30
CA ASP A 189 21.51 28.72 4.54
C ASP A 189 21.02 27.91 5.74
N ILE A 190 21.88 27.79 6.76
CA ILE A 190 21.53 27.22 8.06
C ILE A 190 22.04 28.16 9.15
N ILE A 191 21.13 28.84 9.83
CA ILE A 191 21.44 29.72 10.96
C ILE A 191 21.13 28.96 12.24
N SER A 192 22.15 28.70 13.06
CA SER A 192 21.98 28.00 14.34
C SER A 192 22.46 28.83 15.52
N GLY A 193 21.73 28.77 16.63
CA GLY A 193 22.04 29.55 17.82
C GLY A 193 21.29 29.05 19.06
N VAL A 194 21.69 29.59 20.21
CA VAL A 194 21.00 29.35 21.47
C VAL A 194 19.98 30.46 21.70
N GLU A 195 18.72 30.11 21.94
CA GLU A 195 17.60 31.05 22.19
C GLU A 195 16.96 30.78 23.57
N GLY A 196 16.21 31.76 24.09
CA GLY A 196 15.47 31.66 25.34
C GLY A 196 16.24 32.04 26.61
N GLU A 197 15.67 31.71 27.76
CA GLU A 197 16.24 32.06 29.07
C GLU A 197 17.41 31.13 29.46
N PRO A 198 18.49 31.63 30.07
CA PRO A 198 19.61 30.80 30.49
C PRO A 198 19.18 29.60 31.36
N TYR A 199 19.64 28.40 31.00
CA TYR A 199 19.29 27.16 31.70
C TYR A 199 20.45 26.16 31.68
N GLY A 200 20.70 25.50 32.81
CA GLY A 200 21.64 24.38 32.89
C GLY A 200 23.09 24.69 32.49
N GLY A 201 23.54 25.95 32.63
CA GLY A 201 24.88 26.38 32.20
C GLY A 201 24.99 26.79 30.73
N HIS A 202 23.88 26.75 29.98
CA HIS A 202 23.78 27.29 28.62
C HIS A 202 23.26 28.73 28.64
N SER A 203 23.64 29.52 27.63
CA SER A 203 23.22 30.92 27.47
C SER A 203 21.74 31.10 27.11
N GLY A 204 21.00 30.01 26.91
CA GLY A 204 19.56 29.98 26.66
C GLY A 204 19.00 28.56 26.83
N SER A 205 17.67 28.43 26.77
CA SER A 205 16.95 27.20 27.12
C SER A 205 16.78 26.23 25.96
N SER A 206 17.05 26.66 24.73
CA SER A 206 16.96 25.83 23.53
C SER A 206 18.06 26.13 22.53
N TYR A 207 18.42 25.12 21.75
CA TYR A 207 19.21 25.27 20.53
C TYR A 207 18.29 25.26 19.33
N VAL A 208 18.33 26.31 18.52
CA VAL A 208 17.47 26.50 17.37
C VAL A 208 18.32 26.52 16.11
N SER A 209 17.94 25.71 15.12
CA SER A 209 18.51 25.71 13.77
C SER A 209 17.41 26.09 12.79
N THR A 210 17.55 27.26 12.15
CA THR A 210 16.67 27.70 11.06
C THR A 210 17.33 27.36 9.74
N ILE A 211 16.67 26.51 8.96
CA ILE A 211 17.14 26.01 7.67
C ILE A 211 16.34 26.73 6.58
N TYR A 212 17.02 27.48 5.73
CA TYR A 212 16.44 28.14 4.56
C TYR A 212 16.63 27.26 3.33
N PHE A 213 15.60 27.16 2.50
CA PHE A 213 15.64 26.29 1.33
C PHE A 213 14.83 26.83 0.16
N ASP A 214 15.30 26.51 -1.04
CA ASP A 214 14.59 26.71 -2.30
C ASP A 214 14.17 25.34 -2.85
N VAL A 215 12.94 25.28 -3.35
CA VAL A 215 12.34 24.09 -3.98
C VAL A 215 12.26 24.31 -5.47
N TYR A 216 12.71 23.32 -6.22
CA TYR A 216 12.66 23.28 -7.68
C TYR A 216 11.78 22.10 -8.11
N ARG A 217 10.98 22.31 -9.15
CA ARG A 217 10.18 21.27 -9.79
C ARG A 217 10.63 21.13 -11.24
N TRP A 218 11.09 19.95 -11.60
CA TRP A 218 11.65 19.67 -12.94
C TRP A 218 12.72 20.67 -13.38
N GLY A 219 13.60 21.06 -12.44
CA GLY A 219 14.69 22.00 -12.66
C GLY A 219 14.27 23.48 -12.72
N GLN A 220 12.98 23.80 -12.59
CA GLN A 220 12.48 25.17 -12.53
C GLN A 220 12.25 25.59 -11.07
N PRO A 221 12.54 26.85 -10.68
CA PRO A 221 12.17 27.37 -9.37
C PRO A 221 10.68 27.19 -9.13
N PHE A 222 10.32 26.64 -7.97
CA PHE A 222 8.94 26.32 -7.63
C PHE A 222 8.48 27.09 -6.39
N ASP A 223 9.25 27.03 -5.30
CA ASP A 223 8.91 27.67 -4.03
C ASP A 223 10.17 27.92 -3.18
N SER A 224 10.05 28.64 -2.07
CA SER A 224 11.11 28.78 -1.08
C SER A 224 10.52 28.92 0.33
N GLY A 225 11.31 28.56 1.33
CA GLY A 225 10.83 28.57 2.70
C GLY A 225 11.92 28.40 3.75
N GLN A 226 11.46 28.23 4.99
CA GLN A 226 12.32 27.94 6.13
C GLN A 226 11.68 26.89 7.03
N VAL A 227 12.49 25.99 7.59
CA VAL A 227 12.11 25.07 8.67
C VAL A 227 12.91 25.42 9.91
N ARG A 228 12.27 25.41 11.08
CA ARG A 228 12.95 25.66 12.36
C ARG A 228 12.99 24.35 13.16
N TYR A 229 14.18 23.83 13.37
CA TYR A 229 14.41 22.71 14.28
C TYR A 229 14.80 23.26 15.66
N ILE A 230 14.05 22.90 16.69
CA ILE A 230 14.25 23.37 18.06
C ILE A 230 14.57 22.17 18.94
N SER A 231 15.73 22.19 19.60
CA SER A 231 16.10 21.23 20.65
C SER A 231 16.03 21.93 22.00
N ASP A 232 15.04 21.58 22.82
CA ASP A 232 14.80 22.19 24.12
C ASP A 232 15.56 21.45 25.23
N PHE A 233 16.48 22.16 25.89
CA PHE A 233 17.32 21.60 26.95
C PHE A 233 16.57 21.43 28.26
N LYS A 234 15.55 22.24 28.51
CA LYS A 234 14.77 22.24 29.75
C LYS A 234 13.82 21.05 29.80
N TRP A 235 13.19 20.75 28.68
CA TRP A 235 12.20 19.68 28.56
C TRP A 235 12.74 18.40 27.91
N GLN A 236 13.98 18.43 27.40
CA GLN A 236 14.60 17.32 26.67
C GLN A 236 13.73 16.84 25.51
N GLN A 237 13.15 17.79 24.76
CA GLN A 237 12.25 17.54 23.63
C GLN A 237 12.75 18.27 22.39
N SER A 238 12.46 17.72 21.21
CA SER A 238 12.75 18.36 19.93
C SER A 238 11.47 18.65 19.15
N TYR A 239 11.43 19.79 18.45
CA TYR A 239 10.32 20.25 17.63
C TYR A 239 10.81 20.64 16.23
N THR A 240 9.94 20.53 15.23
CA THR A 240 10.21 20.87 13.82
C THR A 240 9.10 21.74 13.26
#